data_AF-F3AAQ5-F1
#
_entry.id   AF-F3AAQ5-F1
#
_cell.length_a   1.000
_cell.length_b   1.000
_cell.length_c   1.000
_cell.angle_alpha   90.00
_cell.angle_beta   90.00
_cell.angle_gamma   90.00
#
_symmetry.space_group_name_H-M   'P 1'
#
loop_
_entity.id
_entity.type
_entity.pdbx_description
1 polymer ?
#
loop_
_entity_poly.entity_id
_entity_poly.type
_entity_poly.pdbx_seq_one_letter_code
_entity_poly.pdbx_strand_id
1 'polypeptide(L)' 'MKYEATVSFVGNICMMKGEVRELKSSLAKPLVDCGYLKPTRKAVKNENKQTNTESNSEPS' A
#
# COMPACT_ATOMS: atom_id res chain seq x y z
N MET A 1 1.67 -1.47 -13.46
CA MET A 1 0.68 -2.34 -12.78
C MET A 1 0.52 -1.83 -11.37
N LYS A 2 -0.71 -1.82 -10.85
CA LYS A 2 -0.96 -1.37 -9.47
C LYS A 2 -0.89 -2.55 -8.50
N TYR A 3 -0.31 -2.33 -7.34
CA TYR A 3 -0.18 -3.30 -6.28
C TYR A 3 -0.62 -2.66 -4.96
N GLU A 4 -1.34 -3.43 -4.14
CA GLU A 4 -1.71 -3.07 -2.79
C GLU A 4 -0.74 -3.74 -1.81
N ALA A 5 -0.21 -2.98 -0.85
CA ALA A 5 0.61 -3.53 0.22
C ALA A 5 -0.26 -4.23 1.27
N THR A 6 0.04 -5.49 1.55
CA THR A 6 -0.70 -6.30 2.54
C THR A 6 -0.23 -6.04 3.97
N VAL A 7 1.00 -5.51 4.10
CA VAL A 7 1.68 -5.15 5.35
C VAL A 7 2.44 -3.84 5.15
N SER A 8 2.78 -3.15 6.24
CA SER A 8 3.68 -1.99 6.17
C SER A 8 5.12 -2.48 6.14
N PHE A 9 5.94 -1.95 5.23
CA PHE A 9 7.34 -2.35 5.10
C PHE A 9 8.22 -1.21 4.57
N VAL A 10 9.51 -1.30 4.84
CA VAL A 10 10.54 -0.35 4.40
C VAL A 10 11.73 -1.12 3.83
N GLY A 11 12.25 -0.66 2.70
CA GLY A 11 13.40 -1.23 2.00
C GLY A 11 13.71 -0.38 0.77
N ASN A 12 14.01 -0.99 -0.37
CA ASN A 12 14.18 -0.28 -1.65
C ASN A 12 12.93 0.54 -2.05
N ILE A 13 11.76 0.15 -1.54
CA ILE A 13 10.55 0.97 -1.52
C ILE A 13 9.91 0.89 -0.13
N CYS A 14 9.19 1.94 0.24
CA CYS A 14 8.34 1.95 1.41
C CYS A 14 6.87 2.02 1.00
N MET A 15 6.04 1.23 1.66
CA MET A 15 4.58 1.23 1.50
C MET A 15 3.93 0.95 2.85
N MET A 16 2.82 1.63 3.12
CA MET A 16 1.94 1.30 4.25
C MET A 16 0.95 0.21 3.87
N LYS A 17 0.51 -0.60 4.84
CA LYS A 17 -0.58 -1.55 4.63
C LYS A 17 -1.82 -0.86 4.05
N GLY A 18 -2.39 -1.42 2.99
CA GLY A 18 -3.52 -0.88 2.22
C GLY A 18 -3.13 0.16 1.17
N GLU A 19 -1.88 0.60 1.12
CA GLU A 19 -1.43 1.56 0.13
C GLU A 19 -1.39 0.91 -1.26
N VAL A 20 -1.96 1.59 -2.25
CA VAL A 20 -1.95 1.14 -3.65
C VAL A 20 -0.98 1.99 -4.47
N ARG A 21 0.07 1.38 -5.01
CA ARG A 21 1.09 2.06 -5.80
C ARG A 21 1.32 1.38 -7.14
N GLU A 22 1.68 2.18 -8.15
CA GLU A 22 2.13 1.63 -9.42
C GLU A 22 3.60 1.23 -9.33
N LEU A 23 3.89 -0.04 -9.61
CA LEU A 23 5.24 -0.60 -9.58
C LEU A 23 5.55 -1.34 -10.88
N LYS A 24 6.84 -1.41 -11.19
CA LYS A 24 7.37 -2.27 -12.25
C LYS A 24 7.22 -3.72 -11.81
N SER A 25 6.78 -4.61 -12.72
CA SER A 25 6.61 -6.03 -12.39
C SER A 25 7.90 -6.72 -11.95
N SER A 26 9.07 -6.27 -12.44
CA SER A 26 10.36 -6.79 -11.98
C SER A 26 10.62 -6.54 -10.49
N LEU A 27 10.23 -5.38 -9.99
CA LEU A 27 10.36 -5.02 -8.57
C LEU A 27 9.27 -5.67 -7.72
N ALA A 28 8.04 -5.74 -8.25
CA ALA A 28 6.90 -6.26 -7.51
C ALA A 28 6.89 -7.79 -7.41
N LYS A 29 7.45 -8.52 -8.39
CA LYS A 29 7.42 -10.00 -8.43
C LYS A 29 7.89 -10.66 -7.12
N PRO A 30 9.10 -10.39 -6.60
CA PRO A 30 9.55 -11.02 -5.34
C PRO A 30 8.65 -10.63 -4.15
N LEU A 31 8.13 -9.40 -4.12
CA LEU A 31 7.25 -8.94 -3.05
C LEU A 31 5.86 -9.60 -3.12
N VAL A 32 5.37 -9.90 -4.31
CA VAL A 32 4.13 -10.68 -4.51
C VAL A 32 4.36 -12.14 -4.12
N ASP A 33 5.47 -12.74 -4.56
CA ASP A 33 5.82 -14.13 -4.25
C ASP A 33 5.95 -14.34 -2.72
N CYS A 34 6.48 -13.34 -2.00
CA CYS A 34 6.56 -13.33 -0.53
C CYS A 34 5.27 -12.85 0.18
N GLY A 35 4.22 -12.45 -0.55
CA GLY A 35 2.93 -12.05 0.02
C GLY A 35 2.83 -10.62 0.56
N TYR A 36 3.85 -9.77 0.34
CA TYR A 36 3.86 -8.35 0.74
C TYR A 36 2.99 -7.47 -0.16
N LEU A 37 2.83 -7.86 -1.43
CA LEU A 37 2.05 -7.12 -2.42
C LEU A 37 0.97 -7.99 -3.05
N LYS A 38 -0.19 -7.38 -3.32
CA LYS A 38 -1.29 -7.99 -4.07
C LYS A 38 -1.54 -7.22 -5.36
N PRO A 39 -1.50 -7.85 -6.55
CA PRO A 39 -1.82 -7.17 -7.80
C PRO A 39 -3.27 -6.68 -7.79
N THR A 40 -3.49 -5.39 -8.05
CA THR A 40 -4.83 -4.83 -8.21
C THR A 40 -5.12 -4.65 -9.70
N ARG A 41 -5.96 -5.52 -10.25
CA ARG A 41 -6.59 -5.24 -11.54
C ARG A 41 -7.61 -4.15 -11.26
N LYS A 42 -7.49 -2.97 -11.89
CA LYS A 42 -8.46 -1.89 -11.74
C LYS A 42 -9.86 -2.42 -12.11
N ALA A 43 -10.63 -2.87 -11.13
CA ALA A 43 -12.07 -2.67 -11.17
C ALA A 43 -12.25 -1.24 -10.66
N VAL A 44 -12.58 -0.33 -11.56
CA VAL A 44 -13.07 1.00 -11.17
C VAL A 44 -14.38 0.74 -10.42
N LYS A 45 -14.31 0.63 -9.09
CA LYS A 45 -15.46 0.82 -8.22
C LYS A 45 -15.01 1.71 -7.07
N ASN A 46 -15.68 2.85 -7.05
CA ASN A 46 -15.54 3.92 -6.08
C ASN A 46 -15.81 3.43 -4.65
N GLU A 47 -15.40 4.30 -3.73
CA GLU A 47 -16.01 4.56 -2.43
C GLU A 47 -15.58 3.76 -1.19
N ASN A 48 -14.84 4.51 -0.36
CA ASN A 48 -15.16 4.84 1.03
C ASN A 48 -14.44 4.08 2.16
N LYS A 49 -13.72 4.91 2.93
CA LYS A 49 -13.68 4.98 4.41
C LYS A 49 -12.90 3.90 5.18
N GLN A 50 -11.78 4.37 5.73
CA GLN A 50 -11.35 4.19 7.14
C GLN A 50 -10.22 5.21 7.38
N THR A 51 -10.47 6.44 7.86
CA THR A 51 -10.62 6.91 9.26
C THR A 51 -9.65 6.31 10.28
N ASN A 52 -9.00 7.24 11.04
CA ASN A 52 -8.21 7.12 12.29
C ASN A 52 -6.69 6.97 12.04
N THR A 53 -5.74 7.70 12.63
CA THR A 53 -5.62 8.71 13.72
C THR A 53 -4.19 9.27 13.53
N GLU A 54 -3.90 10.58 13.63
CA GLU A 54 -3.42 11.17 14.88
C GLU A 54 -3.37 12.70 14.75
N SER A 55 -4.32 13.37 15.43
CA SER A 55 -4.15 14.76 15.84
C SER A 55 -3.11 14.76 16.95
N ASN A 56 -1.87 15.14 16.65
CA ASN A 56 -0.95 15.54 17.70
C ASN A 56 -1.23 17.02 18.01
N SER A 57 -2.06 17.23 19.04
CA SER A 57 -2.17 18.52 19.70
C SER A 57 -0.88 18.74 20.47
N GLU A 58 -0.07 19.70 20.04
CA GLU A 58 1.05 20.23 20.82
C GLU A 58 0.48 21.24 21.82
N PRO A 59 0.62 21.05 23.15
CA PRO A 59 0.41 22.11 24.11
C PRO A 59 1.78 22.69 24.51
N SER A 60 2.02 23.96 24.21
CA SER A 60 2.89 24.86 24.99
C SER A 60 2.62 26.30 24.60
#